data_AF-A0A956H7W8-F1
#
_entry.id   AF-A0A956H7W8-F1
#
_cell.length_a   1.000
_cell.length_b   1.000
_cell.length_c   1.000
_cell.angle_alpha   90.00
_cell.angle_beta   90.00
_cell.angle_gamma   90.00
#
_symmetry.space_group_name_H-M   'P 1'
#
loop_
_entity.id
_entity.type
_entity.pdbx_description
1 polymer ?
#
loop_
_entity_poly.entity_id
_entity_poly.type
_entity_poly.pdbx_seq_one_letter_code
_entity_poly.pdbx_strand_id
1 'polypeptide(L)'
;MPAQDPAQALVDELRRDLKDAARWLVYADWLTQQGDPRGEAIGLEHRLRELGPQRGEAMREQLEALLAGPRARILTELSAAMPEGELPEGVQIEWRHGFVVGLSYPLRLEDLEGLAVLLGHPQCRLLSRLSVAVPEDEVEEEEDFDYDDYDGSPQMHPIAEELVERLLELDLDRITELAVEYTPLPAAGVRRLSSCAKLAGLVTLDLRYTNLDDEGLETLAASPYLAGVRSLHLQRNRISARGAKALAAGPWSRLRFLDLRDNRIGVDGAKALAGSPLLAGVETLRLYNKDVDAQGTRALAESPHLAAPIRRYWTACWSSQ
;
A
#
# COMPACT_ATOMS: atom_id res chain seq x y z
N MET A 1 34.27 11.18 -2.05
CA MET A 1 32.97 10.50 -2.12
C MET A 1 33.20 9.14 -2.73
N PRO A 2 32.78 8.04 -2.10
CA PRO A 2 32.86 6.74 -2.77
C PRO A 2 32.04 6.83 -4.05
N ALA A 3 32.60 6.36 -5.17
CA ALA A 3 31.86 6.27 -6.42
C ALA A 3 30.63 5.39 -6.17
N GLN A 4 29.43 5.92 -6.43
CA GLN A 4 28.21 5.11 -6.34
C GLN A 4 28.35 3.90 -7.27
N ASP A 5 27.97 2.73 -6.77
CA ASP A 5 27.83 1.51 -7.58
C ASP A 5 26.95 1.84 -8.81
N PRO A 6 27.45 1.69 -10.04
CA PRO A 6 26.68 1.96 -11.26
C PRO A 6 25.34 1.23 -11.30
N ALA A 7 25.26 0.03 -10.71
CA ALA A 7 24.02 -0.72 -10.59
C ALA A 7 23.00 0.01 -9.72
N GLN A 8 23.45 0.59 -8.61
CA GLN A 8 22.58 1.27 -7.66
C GLN A 8 21.98 2.55 -8.25
N ALA A 9 22.76 3.31 -9.03
CA ALA A 9 22.26 4.51 -9.70
C ALA A 9 21.13 4.19 -10.70
N LEU A 10 21.29 3.14 -11.53
CA LEU A 10 20.26 2.68 -12.46
C LEU A 10 19.00 2.19 -11.74
N VAL A 11 19.19 1.47 -10.62
CA VAL A 11 18.08 0.98 -9.77
C VAL A 11 17.32 2.16 -9.15
N ASP A 12 18.01 3.18 -8.66
CA ASP A 12 17.39 4.37 -8.08
C ASP A 12 16.61 5.18 -9.13
N GLU A 13 17.07 5.21 -10.38
CA GLU A 13 16.31 5.79 -11.49
C GLU A 13 15.05 5.00 -11.83
N LEU A 14 15.13 3.66 -11.82
CA LEU A 14 13.98 2.78 -12.02
C LEU A 14 12.94 2.92 -10.91
N ARG A 15 13.38 3.02 -9.65
CA ARG A 15 12.48 3.21 -8.49
C ARG A 15 11.60 4.46 -8.60
N ARG A 16 12.05 5.50 -9.33
CA ARG A 16 11.25 6.72 -9.55
C ARG A 16 10.05 6.50 -10.48
N ASP A 17 10.18 5.60 -11.44
CA ASP A 17 9.10 5.22 -12.34
C ASP A 17 9.38 3.83 -12.92
N LEU A 18 8.81 2.80 -12.28
CA LEU A 18 8.93 1.44 -12.76
C LEU A 18 8.29 1.25 -14.14
N LYS A 19 7.47 2.18 -14.65
CA LYS A 19 6.83 2.08 -15.97
C LYS A 19 7.70 2.61 -17.11
N ASP A 20 8.81 3.29 -16.82
CA ASP A 20 9.70 3.89 -17.81
C ASP A 20 10.47 2.81 -18.60
N ALA A 21 9.99 2.51 -19.81
CA ALA A 21 10.59 1.50 -20.67
C ALA A 21 12.03 1.84 -21.10
N ALA A 22 12.37 3.13 -21.26
CA ALA A 22 13.70 3.54 -21.69
C ALA A 22 14.74 3.26 -20.61
N ARG A 23 14.41 3.57 -19.34
CA ARG A 23 15.28 3.24 -18.20
C ARG A 23 15.46 1.73 -18.03
N TRP A 24 14.40 0.96 -18.26
CA TRP A 24 14.51 -0.50 -18.24
C TRP A 24 15.46 -1.04 -19.30
N LEU A 25 15.46 -0.48 -20.51
CA LEU A 25 16.40 -0.88 -21.57
C LEU A 25 17.85 -0.55 -21.22
N VAL A 26 18.11 0.63 -20.63
CA VAL A 26 19.47 0.98 -20.14
C VAL A 26 19.92 0.00 -19.06
N TYR A 27 19.04 -0.35 -18.12
CA TYR A 27 19.35 -1.34 -17.09
C TYR A 27 19.52 -2.75 -17.67
N ALA A 28 18.77 -3.09 -18.72
CA ALA A 28 18.89 -4.34 -19.44
C ALA A 28 20.28 -4.50 -20.08
N ASP A 29 20.78 -3.46 -20.75
CA ASP A 29 22.12 -3.46 -21.33
C ASP A 29 23.20 -3.71 -20.27
N TRP A 30 23.05 -3.08 -19.10
CA TRP A 30 23.93 -3.32 -17.96
C TRP A 30 23.84 -4.76 -17.46
N LEU A 31 22.64 -5.32 -17.26
CA LEU A 31 22.42 -6.70 -16.84
C LEU A 31 23.03 -7.72 -17.82
N THR A 32 22.85 -7.49 -19.13
CA THR A 32 23.44 -8.34 -20.16
C THR A 32 24.97 -8.32 -20.10
N GLN A 33 25.60 -7.17 -19.84
CA GLN A 33 27.05 -7.09 -19.63
C GLN A 33 27.52 -7.88 -18.40
N GLN A 34 26.68 -8.03 -17.38
CA GLN A 34 26.94 -8.86 -16.20
C GLN A 34 26.62 -10.35 -16.43
N GLY A 35 26.13 -10.74 -17.61
CA GLY A 35 25.71 -12.12 -17.90
C GLY A 35 24.39 -12.50 -17.23
N ASP A 36 23.59 -11.54 -16.79
CA ASP A 36 22.28 -11.80 -16.20
C ASP A 36 21.22 -12.01 -17.29
N PRO A 37 20.51 -13.16 -17.32
CA PRO A 37 19.52 -13.46 -18.36
C PRO A 37 18.35 -12.48 -18.38
N ARG A 38 18.12 -11.74 -17.29
CA ARG A 38 17.06 -10.73 -17.23
C ARG A 38 17.29 -9.55 -18.16
N GLY A 39 18.55 -9.24 -18.51
CA GLY A 39 18.85 -8.20 -19.50
C GLY A 39 18.26 -8.54 -20.87
N GLU A 40 18.49 -9.76 -21.34
CA GLU A 40 17.89 -10.26 -22.58
C GLU A 40 16.35 -10.35 -22.47
N ALA A 41 15.84 -10.79 -21.32
CA ALA A 41 14.40 -10.88 -21.06
C ALA A 41 13.70 -9.52 -21.19
N ILE A 42 14.26 -8.45 -20.63
CA ILE A 42 13.71 -7.08 -20.76
C ILE A 42 13.64 -6.66 -22.23
N GLY A 43 14.70 -6.88 -23.00
CA GLY A 43 14.72 -6.58 -24.43
C GLY A 43 13.73 -7.40 -25.25
N LEU A 44 13.48 -8.66 -24.87
CA LEU A 44 12.42 -9.49 -25.47
C LEU A 44 11.02 -8.99 -25.12
N GLU A 45 10.76 -8.67 -23.86
CA GLU A 45 9.48 -8.12 -23.41
C GLU A 45 9.13 -6.81 -24.12
N HIS A 46 10.11 -5.93 -24.33
CA HIS A 46 9.91 -4.68 -25.05
C HIS A 46 9.48 -4.93 -26.50
N ARG A 47 10.20 -5.80 -27.23
CA ARG A 47 9.86 -6.20 -28.60
C ARG A 47 8.51 -6.92 -28.68
N LEU A 48 8.18 -7.75 -27.70
CA LEU A 48 6.89 -8.44 -27.62
C LEU A 48 5.71 -7.49 -27.49
N ARG A 49 5.88 -6.29 -26.89
CA ARG A 49 4.79 -5.28 -26.82
C ARG A 49 4.51 -4.63 -28.17
N GLU A 50 5.51 -4.57 -29.05
CA GLU A 50 5.35 -4.06 -30.42
C GLU A 50 4.68 -5.10 -31.34
N LEU A 51 4.72 -6.38 -30.94
CA LEU A 51 4.10 -7.49 -31.64
C LEU A 51 2.68 -7.73 -31.09
N GLY A 52 1.68 -7.76 -31.97
CA GLY A 52 0.31 -8.10 -31.56
C GLY A 52 0.19 -9.51 -30.95
N PRO A 53 -0.89 -9.81 -30.21
CA PRO A 53 -1.02 -11.03 -29.40
C PRO A 53 -0.87 -12.35 -30.18
N GLN A 54 -1.18 -12.36 -31.48
CA GLN A 54 -1.05 -13.53 -32.36
C GLN A 54 0.39 -13.78 -32.86
N ARG A 55 1.33 -12.86 -32.66
CA ARG A 55 2.73 -12.98 -33.07
C ARG A 55 3.63 -13.09 -31.84
N GLY A 56 4.75 -13.79 -31.96
CA GLY A 56 5.78 -13.85 -30.91
C GLY A 56 5.66 -15.00 -29.92
N GLU A 57 4.96 -16.10 -30.25
CA GLU A 57 4.89 -17.29 -29.39
C GLU A 57 6.29 -17.83 -29.01
N ALA A 58 7.17 -18.02 -29.99
CA ALA A 58 8.56 -18.44 -29.75
C ALA A 58 9.33 -17.44 -28.86
N MET A 59 9.06 -16.13 -28.97
CA MET A 59 9.69 -15.13 -28.12
C MET A 59 9.16 -15.18 -26.67
N ARG A 60 7.90 -15.57 -26.47
CA ARG A 60 7.33 -15.79 -25.12
C ARG A 60 7.91 -17.05 -24.48
N GLU A 61 8.08 -18.11 -25.25
CA GLU A 61 8.74 -19.33 -24.78
C GLU A 61 10.21 -19.03 -24.36
N GLN A 62 10.95 -18.29 -25.20
CA GLN A 62 12.29 -17.82 -24.87
C GLN A 62 12.30 -16.92 -23.62
N LEU A 63 11.34 -16.01 -23.50
CA LEU A 63 11.20 -15.14 -22.33
C LEU A 63 10.99 -15.95 -21.05
N GLU A 64 10.06 -16.90 -21.06
CA GLU A 64 9.81 -17.77 -19.89
C GLU A 64 11.05 -18.60 -19.54
N ALA A 65 11.78 -19.12 -20.52
CA ALA A 65 13.03 -19.84 -20.28
C ALA A 65 14.09 -18.96 -19.59
N LEU A 66 14.24 -17.70 -20.00
CA LEU A 66 15.17 -16.74 -19.38
C LEU A 66 14.79 -16.38 -17.94
N LEU A 67 13.48 -16.30 -17.66
CA LEU A 67 12.97 -15.88 -16.35
C LEU A 67 12.77 -17.04 -15.36
N ALA A 68 12.61 -18.28 -15.84
CA ALA A 68 12.37 -19.45 -14.99
C ALA A 68 13.46 -19.64 -13.93
N GLY A 69 14.73 -19.58 -14.32
CA GLY A 69 15.86 -19.74 -13.40
C GLY A 69 15.94 -18.65 -12.31
N PRO A 70 15.94 -17.35 -12.66
CA PRO A 70 15.89 -16.27 -11.67
C PRO A 70 14.66 -16.30 -10.75
N ARG A 71 13.47 -16.68 -11.27
CA ARG A 71 12.26 -16.82 -10.46
C ARG A 71 12.36 -17.98 -9.47
N ALA A 72 12.81 -19.14 -9.94
CA ALA A 72 12.96 -20.33 -9.10
C ALA A 72 13.99 -20.11 -7.98
N ARG A 73 15.12 -19.46 -8.29
CA ARG A 73 16.18 -19.17 -7.30
C ARG A 73 15.67 -18.38 -6.10
N ILE A 74 15.05 -17.22 -6.34
CA ILE A 74 14.52 -16.43 -5.23
C ILE A 74 13.44 -17.20 -4.48
N LEU A 75 12.52 -17.91 -5.15
CA LEU A 75 11.50 -18.70 -4.46
C LEU A 75 12.11 -19.76 -3.53
N THR A 76 13.15 -20.47 -3.99
CA THR A 76 13.89 -21.43 -3.15
C THR A 76 14.58 -20.77 -1.97
N GLU A 77 15.25 -19.63 -2.19
CA GLU A 77 15.92 -18.88 -1.12
C GLU A 77 14.93 -18.32 -0.10
N LEU A 78 13.75 -17.90 -0.55
CA LEU A 78 12.68 -17.44 0.33
C LEU A 78 12.11 -18.57 1.16
N SER A 79 11.75 -19.69 0.53
CA SER A 79 11.30 -20.88 1.26
C SER A 79 12.33 -21.33 2.30
N ALA A 80 13.62 -21.34 1.95
CA ALA A 80 14.68 -21.71 2.88
C ALA A 80 14.88 -20.71 4.04
N ALA A 81 14.42 -19.47 3.90
CA ALA A 81 14.47 -18.45 4.94
C ALA A 81 13.27 -18.52 5.90
N MET A 82 12.24 -19.31 5.57
CA MET A 82 11.06 -19.48 6.43
C MET A 82 11.29 -20.56 7.50
N PRO A 83 10.66 -20.43 8.67
CA PRO A 83 10.79 -21.42 9.75
C PRO A 83 10.46 -22.85 9.32
N GLU A 84 9.43 -23.02 8.49
CA GLU A 84 8.97 -24.33 8.00
C GLU A 84 9.68 -24.79 6.71
N GLY A 85 10.58 -23.97 6.16
CA GLY A 85 11.27 -24.28 4.89
C GLY A 85 10.39 -24.14 3.64
N GLU A 86 9.19 -23.59 3.79
CA GLU A 86 8.21 -23.36 2.73
C GLU A 86 7.63 -21.94 2.82
N LEU A 87 7.13 -21.40 1.70
CA LEU A 87 6.46 -20.10 1.72
C LEU A 87 5.07 -20.26 2.35
N PRO A 88 4.63 -19.33 3.23
CA PRO A 88 3.27 -19.38 3.77
C PRO A 88 2.21 -19.38 2.67
N GLU A 89 1.10 -20.07 2.94
CA GLU A 89 -0.05 -20.08 2.05
C GLU A 89 -0.60 -18.65 1.88
N GLY A 90 -0.91 -18.26 0.65
CA GLY A 90 -1.44 -16.91 0.35
C GLY A 90 -0.40 -15.87 -0.02
N VAL A 91 0.91 -16.16 0.05
CA VAL A 91 1.96 -15.25 -0.46
C VAL A 91 1.74 -14.98 -1.96
N GLN A 92 1.61 -13.71 -2.33
CA GLN A 92 1.52 -13.27 -3.72
C GLN A 92 2.74 -12.42 -4.09
N ILE A 93 3.38 -12.75 -5.21
CA ILE A 93 4.56 -12.04 -5.71
C ILE A 93 4.22 -11.38 -7.04
N GLU A 94 4.36 -10.06 -7.09
CA GLU A 94 4.26 -9.29 -8.32
C GLU A 94 5.63 -9.21 -8.99
N TRP A 95 5.69 -9.75 -10.22
CA TRP A 95 6.91 -9.82 -11.01
C TRP A 95 6.96 -8.75 -12.08
N ARG A 96 8.16 -8.19 -12.26
CA ARG A 96 8.47 -7.35 -13.41
C ARG A 96 9.87 -7.65 -13.90
N HIS A 97 9.99 -8.13 -15.14
CA HIS A 97 11.29 -8.43 -15.75
C HIS A 97 12.16 -9.40 -14.92
N GLY A 98 11.54 -10.32 -14.16
CA GLY A 98 12.23 -11.23 -13.25
C GLY A 98 12.68 -10.62 -11.91
N PHE A 99 12.27 -9.39 -11.61
CA PHE A 99 12.42 -8.76 -10.30
C PHE A 99 11.10 -8.80 -9.54
N VAL A 100 11.21 -8.85 -8.21
CA VAL A 100 10.06 -8.71 -7.32
C VAL A 100 9.82 -7.22 -7.12
N VAL A 101 8.64 -6.75 -7.53
CA VAL A 101 8.23 -5.33 -7.43
C VAL A 101 7.09 -5.10 -6.45
N GLY A 102 6.35 -6.16 -6.14
CA GLY A 102 5.29 -6.18 -5.15
C GLY A 102 5.25 -7.51 -4.41
N LEU A 103 4.92 -7.45 -3.12
CA LEU A 103 4.77 -8.61 -2.26
C LEU A 103 3.50 -8.44 -1.43
N SER A 104 2.62 -9.43 -1.46
CA SER A 104 1.55 -9.61 -0.48
C SER A 104 1.89 -10.79 0.39
N TYR A 105 1.95 -10.56 1.69
CA TYR A 105 2.45 -11.51 2.65
C TYR A 105 1.45 -11.69 3.81
N PRO A 106 0.89 -12.90 4.01
CA PRO A 106 0.16 -13.23 5.22
C PRO A 106 1.17 -13.29 6.37
N LEU A 107 1.21 -12.25 7.19
CA LEU A 107 2.33 -12.00 8.09
C LEU A 107 2.05 -12.60 9.47
N ARG A 108 2.76 -13.69 9.80
CA ARG A 108 2.89 -14.19 11.17
C ARG A 108 4.15 -13.62 11.83
N LEU A 109 4.19 -13.57 13.15
CA LEU A 109 5.32 -13.00 13.89
C LEU A 109 6.64 -13.74 13.62
N GLU A 110 6.57 -15.06 13.41
CA GLU A 110 7.70 -15.94 13.12
C GLU A 110 8.30 -15.73 11.71
N ASP A 111 7.53 -15.16 10.79
CA ASP A 111 7.95 -14.95 9.39
C ASP A 111 8.76 -13.67 9.18
N LEU A 112 8.80 -12.78 10.17
CA LEU A 112 9.43 -11.46 10.04
C LEU A 112 10.92 -11.53 9.70
N GLU A 113 11.64 -12.53 10.21
CA GLU A 113 13.06 -12.72 9.88
C GLU A 113 13.23 -13.11 8.41
N GLY A 114 12.37 -14.00 7.91
CA GLY A 114 12.33 -14.36 6.49
C GLY A 114 11.97 -13.16 5.59
N LEU A 115 11.02 -12.33 6.01
CA LEU A 115 10.69 -11.08 5.31
C LEU A 115 11.88 -10.10 5.31
N ALA A 116 12.64 -9.99 6.40
CA ALA A 116 13.83 -9.16 6.46
C ALA A 116 14.91 -9.63 5.46
N VAL A 117 15.13 -10.95 5.37
CA VAL A 117 16.04 -11.56 4.37
C VAL A 117 15.56 -11.24 2.95
N LEU A 118 14.25 -11.36 2.69
CA LEU A 118 13.65 -11.02 1.40
C LEU A 118 13.92 -9.56 1.02
N LEU A 119 13.69 -8.61 1.94
CA LEU A 119 13.89 -7.18 1.68
C LEU A 119 15.36 -6.81 1.40
N GLY A 120 16.30 -7.60 1.94
CA GLY A 120 17.73 -7.50 1.66
C GLY A 120 18.17 -8.18 0.36
N HIS A 121 17.32 -9.01 -0.25
CA HIS A 121 17.71 -9.82 -1.39
C HIS A 121 17.90 -8.98 -2.67
N PRO A 122 18.97 -9.23 -3.48
CA PRO A 122 19.24 -8.47 -4.70
C PRO A 122 18.09 -8.41 -5.71
N GLN A 123 17.25 -9.45 -5.80
CA GLN A 123 16.09 -9.45 -6.72
C GLN A 123 14.88 -8.65 -6.18
N CYS A 124 14.88 -8.26 -4.90
CA CYS A 124 13.89 -7.40 -4.27
C CYS A 124 14.30 -5.92 -4.24
N ARG A 125 15.43 -5.57 -4.85
CA ARG A 125 15.91 -4.17 -4.88
C ARG A 125 14.92 -3.19 -5.54
N LEU A 126 13.98 -3.69 -6.35
CA LEU A 126 12.92 -2.90 -6.99
C LEU A 126 11.55 -3.09 -6.33
N LEU A 127 11.50 -3.78 -5.18
CA LEU A 127 10.29 -3.90 -4.39
C LEU A 127 9.83 -2.52 -3.94
N SER A 128 8.60 -2.19 -4.31
CA SER A 128 7.98 -0.88 -4.06
C SER A 128 6.61 -1.01 -3.43
N ARG A 129 5.96 -2.17 -3.55
CA ARG A 129 4.69 -2.50 -2.90
C ARG A 129 4.88 -3.60 -1.87
N LEU A 130 4.50 -3.33 -0.63
CA LEU A 130 4.42 -4.31 0.43
C LEU A 130 3.01 -4.30 1.02
N SER A 131 2.33 -5.43 0.94
CA SER A 131 1.06 -5.67 1.61
C SER A 131 1.27 -6.75 2.65
N VAL A 132 0.90 -6.45 3.88
CA VAL A 132 0.89 -7.41 4.97
C VAL A 132 -0.50 -7.48 5.56
N ALA A 133 -0.95 -8.69 5.85
CA ALA A 133 -2.22 -8.95 6.52
C ALA A 133 -2.03 -10.08 7.52
N VAL A 134 -2.62 -9.96 8.70
CA VAL A 134 -2.70 -11.08 9.64
C VAL A 134 -3.66 -12.12 9.06
N PRO A 135 -3.28 -13.40 8.98
CA PRO A 135 -4.13 -14.46 8.44
C PRO A 135 -5.46 -14.58 9.21
N GLU A 136 -6.54 -14.93 8.52
CA GLU A 136 -7.88 -15.10 9.13
C GLU A 136 -7.90 -16.22 10.19
N ASP A 137 -7.07 -17.26 10.04
CA ASP A 137 -6.93 -18.36 11.00
C ASP A 137 -6.25 -17.99 12.32
N GLU A 138 -5.57 -16.84 12.39
CA GLU A 138 -5.11 -16.25 13.66
C GLU A 138 -6.18 -15.36 14.32
N VAL A 139 -7.31 -15.15 13.66
CA VAL A 139 -8.46 -14.43 14.21
C VAL A 139 -9.39 -15.49 14.79
N GLU A 140 -9.30 -15.80 16.08
CA GLU A 140 -10.25 -16.71 16.75
C GLU A 140 -11.68 -16.20 16.51
N GLU A 141 -12.48 -16.94 15.74
CA GLU A 141 -13.94 -16.75 15.68
C GLU A 141 -14.51 -17.23 17.02
N GLU A 142 -14.76 -16.33 17.97
CA GLU A 142 -15.61 -16.70 19.11
C GLU A 142 -17.05 -16.89 18.61
N GLU A 143 -17.49 -18.15 18.53
CA GLU A 143 -18.78 -18.65 18.01
C GLU A 143 -20.06 -18.15 18.75
N ASP A 144 -19.94 -17.26 19.75
CA ASP A 144 -21.05 -16.93 20.68
C ASP A 144 -21.26 -15.42 20.89
N PHE A 145 -21.04 -14.58 19.87
CA PHE A 145 -21.31 -13.14 19.96
C PHE A 145 -22.60 -12.70 19.24
N ASP A 146 -23.53 -12.16 20.03
CA ASP A 146 -24.80 -11.60 19.55
C ASP A 146 -24.54 -10.31 18.74
N TYR A 147 -24.86 -10.34 17.44
CA TYR A 147 -24.60 -9.24 16.49
C TYR A 147 -25.28 -7.92 16.90
N ASP A 148 -26.31 -7.98 17.75
CA ASP A 148 -27.09 -6.83 18.17
C ASP A 148 -26.43 -5.99 19.30
N ASP A 149 -25.43 -6.54 20.02
CA ASP A 149 -24.68 -5.85 21.09
C ASP A 149 -23.20 -5.55 20.71
N TYR A 150 -22.80 -5.88 19.47
CA TYR A 150 -21.48 -5.56 18.94
C TYR A 150 -21.35 -4.05 18.71
N ASP A 151 -20.61 -3.36 19.59
CA ASP A 151 -20.34 -1.91 19.49
C ASP A 151 -19.48 -1.51 18.27
N GLY A 152 -19.11 -2.48 17.44
CA GLY A 152 -18.26 -2.30 16.27
C GLY A 152 -16.77 -2.29 16.61
N SER A 153 -16.35 -2.75 17.79
CA SER A 153 -14.95 -2.86 18.16
C SER A 153 -14.37 -4.25 17.85
N PRO A 154 -13.49 -4.38 16.84
CA PRO A 154 -12.70 -5.59 16.70
C PRO A 154 -11.84 -5.82 17.94
N GLN A 155 -11.98 -7.03 18.50
CA GLN A 155 -11.22 -7.51 19.64
C GLN A 155 -9.74 -7.59 19.22
N MET A 156 -8.84 -7.07 20.07
CA MET A 156 -7.42 -6.96 19.74
C MET A 156 -6.74 -8.32 19.83
N HIS A 157 -6.08 -8.74 18.75
CA HIS A 157 -5.12 -9.83 18.82
C HIS A 157 -3.77 -9.32 19.37
N PRO A 158 -3.23 -9.87 20.47
CA PRO A 158 -1.99 -9.38 21.10
C PRO A 158 -0.76 -9.37 20.17
N ILE A 159 -0.73 -10.27 19.18
CA ILE A 159 0.39 -10.39 18.23
C ILE A 159 0.57 -9.13 17.37
N ALA A 160 -0.50 -8.35 17.15
CA ALA A 160 -0.48 -7.24 16.20
C ALA A 160 0.43 -6.06 16.62
N GLU A 161 0.64 -5.83 17.92
CA GLU A 161 1.50 -4.74 18.40
C GLU A 161 2.98 -5.01 18.07
N GLU A 162 3.50 -6.16 18.51
CA GLU A 162 4.89 -6.54 18.28
C GLU A 162 5.18 -6.68 16.78
N LEU A 163 4.22 -7.23 16.03
CA LEU A 163 4.35 -7.42 14.58
C LEU A 163 4.59 -6.10 13.85
N VAL A 164 3.77 -5.08 14.11
CA VAL A 164 3.90 -3.78 13.45
C VAL A 164 5.19 -3.07 13.86
N GLU A 165 5.58 -3.15 15.13
CA GLU A 165 6.82 -2.52 15.58
C GLU A 165 8.04 -3.10 14.86
N ARG A 166 8.11 -4.44 14.76
CA ARG A 166 9.20 -5.13 14.06
C ARG A 166 9.14 -4.93 12.54
N LEU A 167 7.94 -4.90 11.94
CA LEU A 167 7.77 -4.58 10.52
C LEU A 167 8.39 -3.21 10.17
N LEU A 168 8.19 -2.21 11.04
CA LEU A 168 8.71 -0.86 10.84
C LEU A 168 10.22 -0.73 11.08
N GLU A 169 10.89 -1.77 11.60
CA GLU A 169 12.35 -1.85 11.71
C GLU A 169 13.01 -2.27 10.40
N LEU A 170 12.25 -2.91 9.50
CA LEU A 170 12.74 -3.35 8.20
C LEU A 170 13.16 -2.19 7.29
N ASP A 171 13.92 -2.49 6.24
CA ASP A 171 14.29 -1.49 5.22
C ASP A 171 13.09 -1.17 4.31
N LEU A 172 12.30 -0.20 4.74
CA LEU A 172 11.12 0.31 4.03
C LEU A 172 11.41 1.56 3.20
N ASP A 173 12.65 2.05 3.13
CA ASP A 173 13.01 3.34 2.50
C ASP A 173 12.61 3.40 1.01
N ARG A 174 12.53 2.23 0.37
CA ARG A 174 12.17 2.07 -1.05
C ARG A 174 10.67 1.80 -1.28
N ILE A 175 9.90 1.53 -0.22
CA ILE A 175 8.49 1.17 -0.33
C ILE A 175 7.68 2.44 -0.58
N THR A 176 6.96 2.44 -1.70
CA THR A 176 6.06 3.53 -2.09
C THR A 176 4.60 3.18 -1.85
N GLU A 177 4.26 1.89 -1.72
CA GLU A 177 2.91 1.42 -1.43
C GLU A 177 2.98 0.45 -0.26
N LEU A 178 2.41 0.84 0.88
CA LEU A 178 2.37 0.03 2.10
C LEU A 178 0.92 -0.22 2.46
N ALA A 179 0.56 -1.50 2.57
CA ALA A 179 -0.71 -1.94 3.11
C ALA A 179 -0.48 -2.79 4.34
N VAL A 180 -1.19 -2.49 5.42
CA VAL A 180 -1.19 -3.25 6.68
C VAL A 180 -2.64 -3.61 6.99
N GLU A 181 -3.30 -4.27 6.05
CA GLU A 181 -4.75 -4.51 6.10
C GLU A 181 -5.10 -5.64 7.07
N TYR A 182 -6.29 -5.58 7.66
CA TYR A 182 -6.78 -6.60 8.61
C TYR A 182 -5.84 -6.88 9.79
N THR A 183 -4.98 -5.91 10.12
CA THR A 183 -4.03 -5.99 11.23
C THR A 183 -4.39 -4.89 12.22
N PRO A 184 -5.00 -5.22 13.38
CA PRO A 184 -5.29 -4.21 14.40
C PRO A 184 -4.05 -3.38 14.72
N LEU A 185 -4.15 -2.07 14.55
CA LEU A 185 -3.06 -1.13 14.72
C LEU A 185 -3.26 -0.37 16.04
N PRO A 186 -2.68 -0.85 17.16
CA PRO A 186 -2.83 -0.18 18.45
C PRO A 186 -2.15 1.19 18.41
N ALA A 187 -2.48 2.04 19.38
CA ALA A 187 -1.96 3.41 19.44
C ALA A 187 -0.41 3.48 19.39
N ALA A 188 0.29 2.48 19.95
CA ALA A 188 1.75 2.37 19.85
C ALA A 188 2.21 2.15 18.40
N GLY A 189 1.59 1.20 17.68
CA GLY A 189 1.84 0.94 16.26
C GLY A 189 1.57 2.18 15.40
N VAL A 190 0.48 2.91 15.66
CA VAL A 190 0.19 4.17 14.96
C VAL A 190 1.27 5.23 15.22
N ARG A 191 1.69 5.42 16.47
CA ARG A 191 2.78 6.34 16.83
C ARG A 191 4.08 5.98 16.13
N ARG A 192 4.43 4.69 16.09
CA ARG A 192 5.63 4.21 15.39
C ARG A 192 5.53 4.47 13.89
N LEU A 193 4.39 4.17 13.27
CA LEU A 193 4.15 4.44 11.85
C LEU A 193 4.29 5.93 11.54
N SER A 194 3.64 6.79 12.33
CA SER A 194 3.67 8.25 12.15
C SER A 194 5.06 8.87 12.31
N SER A 195 5.95 8.24 13.07
CA SER A 195 7.31 8.72 13.35
C SER A 195 8.39 8.03 12.50
N CYS A 196 8.00 7.10 11.61
CA CYS A 196 8.95 6.34 10.80
C CYS A 196 9.44 7.15 9.58
N ALA A 197 10.68 7.63 9.66
CA ALA A 197 11.32 8.40 8.58
C ALA A 197 11.45 7.61 7.26
N LYS A 198 11.50 6.28 7.34
CA LYS A 198 11.58 5.38 6.17
C LYS A 198 10.35 5.49 5.27
N LEU A 199 9.21 5.92 5.82
CA LEU A 199 7.97 6.10 5.08
C LEU A 199 7.87 7.48 4.38
N ALA A 200 8.92 8.29 4.39
CA ALA A 200 8.91 9.60 3.73
C ALA A 200 8.71 9.52 2.21
N GLY A 201 9.04 8.37 1.59
CA GLY A 201 8.81 8.09 0.18
C GLY A 201 7.42 7.55 -0.15
N LEU A 202 6.56 7.34 0.84
CA LEU A 202 5.29 6.64 0.67
C LEU A 202 4.30 7.44 -0.19
N VAL A 203 3.71 6.77 -1.17
CA VAL A 203 2.71 7.30 -2.11
C VAL A 203 1.33 6.75 -1.80
N THR A 204 1.23 5.48 -1.44
CA THR A 204 -0.01 4.82 -1.05
C THR A 204 0.13 4.26 0.36
N LEU A 205 -0.79 4.65 1.23
CA LEU A 205 -0.92 4.09 2.58
C LEU A 205 -2.30 3.45 2.71
N ASP A 206 -2.32 2.16 3.00
CA ASP A 206 -3.53 1.40 3.20
C ASP A 206 -3.61 0.84 4.61
N LEU A 207 -4.56 1.39 5.38
CA LEU A 207 -4.84 1.05 6.78
C LEU A 207 -6.31 0.64 6.93
N ARG A 208 -6.90 0.03 5.90
CA ARG A 208 -8.25 -0.52 5.99
C ARG A 208 -8.31 -1.62 7.05
N TYR A 209 -9.41 -1.69 7.81
CA TYR A 209 -9.63 -2.73 8.82
C TYR A 209 -8.51 -2.82 9.87
N THR A 210 -8.01 -1.67 10.35
CA THR A 210 -6.89 -1.64 11.32
C THR A 210 -7.29 -1.15 12.71
N ASN A 211 -8.59 -1.05 13.02
CA ASN A 211 -9.07 -0.45 14.28
C ASN A 211 -8.62 0.99 14.51
N LEU A 212 -8.20 1.71 13.47
CA LEU A 212 -7.75 3.09 13.61
C LEU A 212 -8.89 3.96 14.15
N ASP A 213 -8.68 4.59 15.30
CA ASP A 213 -9.63 5.50 15.94
C ASP A 213 -9.25 6.97 15.73
N ASP A 214 -9.98 7.86 16.40
CA ASP A 214 -9.73 9.30 16.28
C ASP A 214 -8.35 9.72 16.79
N GLU A 215 -7.84 9.11 17.88
CA GLU A 215 -6.52 9.43 18.44
C GLU A 215 -5.40 8.92 17.52
N GLY A 216 -5.57 7.72 16.98
CA GLY A 216 -4.67 7.18 15.96
C GLY A 216 -4.63 8.07 14.72
N LEU A 217 -5.78 8.51 14.22
CA LEU A 217 -5.82 9.38 13.05
C LEU A 217 -5.24 10.78 13.33
N GLU A 218 -5.45 11.34 14.53
CA GLU A 218 -4.76 12.56 14.99
C GLU A 218 -3.24 12.39 14.97
N THR A 219 -2.76 11.25 15.45
CA THR A 219 -1.33 10.91 15.46
C THR A 219 -0.78 10.78 14.04
N LEU A 220 -1.47 10.09 13.14
CA LEU A 220 -1.07 9.99 11.72
C LEU A 220 -1.08 11.35 11.03
N ALA A 221 -2.10 12.18 11.30
CA ALA A 221 -2.22 13.53 10.76
C ALA A 221 -1.15 14.50 11.33
N ALA A 222 -0.41 14.12 12.36
CA ALA A 222 0.74 14.88 12.86
C ALA A 222 2.09 14.42 12.26
N SER A 223 2.10 13.37 11.42
CA SER A 223 3.35 12.82 10.87
C SER A 223 4.04 13.80 9.92
N PRO A 224 5.35 14.07 10.11
CA PRO A 224 6.12 14.87 9.16
C PRO A 224 6.52 14.08 7.90
N TYR A 225 6.36 12.76 7.90
CA TYR A 225 6.84 11.87 6.85
C TYR A 225 5.75 11.49 5.83
N LEU A 226 4.47 11.58 6.21
CA LEU A 226 3.36 11.18 5.35
C LEU A 226 2.84 12.27 4.39
N ALA A 227 3.51 13.43 4.33
CA ALA A 227 3.12 14.53 3.43
C ALA A 227 3.20 14.17 1.93
N GLY A 228 3.94 13.10 1.60
CA GLY A 228 4.09 12.57 0.24
C GLY A 228 2.88 11.77 -0.26
N VAL A 229 2.02 11.30 0.64
CA VAL A 229 0.93 10.35 0.35
C VAL A 229 -0.08 10.95 -0.65
N ARG A 230 -0.40 10.15 -1.66
CA ARG A 230 -1.36 10.46 -2.72
C ARG A 230 -2.61 9.60 -2.65
N SER A 231 -2.51 8.38 -2.12
CA SER A 231 -3.64 7.48 -1.93
C SER A 231 -3.73 7.04 -0.48
N LEU A 232 -4.84 7.33 0.18
CA LEU A 232 -5.08 6.99 1.59
C LEU A 232 -6.38 6.18 1.72
N HIS A 233 -6.24 4.97 2.24
CA HIS A 233 -7.32 4.01 2.41
C HIS A 233 -7.55 3.79 3.91
N LEU A 234 -8.73 4.18 4.39
CA LEU A 234 -9.11 4.19 5.81
C LEU A 234 -10.47 3.52 6.05
N GLN A 235 -10.92 2.67 5.14
CA GLN A 235 -12.22 2.02 5.21
C GLN A 235 -12.33 1.12 6.44
N ARG A 236 -13.54 0.98 6.99
CA ARG A 236 -13.82 0.06 8.10
C ARG A 236 -12.90 0.29 9.30
N ASN A 237 -12.86 1.54 9.77
CA ASN A 237 -12.15 1.95 10.97
C ASN A 237 -13.13 2.63 11.95
N ARG A 238 -12.63 3.16 13.06
CA ARG A 238 -13.44 3.80 14.11
C ARG A 238 -13.36 5.32 14.04
N ILE A 239 -13.24 5.87 12.83
CA ILE A 239 -13.06 7.31 12.62
C ILE A 239 -14.41 8.01 12.78
N SER A 240 -14.48 8.97 13.70
CA SER A 240 -15.66 9.80 13.93
C SER A 240 -15.50 11.20 13.31
N ALA A 241 -16.43 12.10 13.62
CA ALA A 241 -16.30 13.52 13.30
C ALA A 241 -15.01 14.15 13.85
N ARG A 242 -14.48 13.64 14.98
CA ARG A 242 -13.23 14.14 15.58
C ARG A 242 -12.02 13.76 14.71
N GLY A 243 -11.86 12.48 14.36
CA GLY A 243 -10.81 12.03 13.47
C GLY A 243 -10.91 12.64 12.08
N ALA A 244 -12.12 12.86 11.54
CA ALA A 244 -12.32 13.57 10.29
C ALA A 244 -11.81 15.02 10.32
N LYS A 245 -11.95 15.72 11.46
CA LYS A 245 -11.37 17.06 11.66
C LYS A 245 -9.84 17.00 11.70
N ALA A 246 -9.27 15.99 12.33
CA ALA A 246 -7.83 15.78 12.36
C ALA A 246 -7.27 15.48 10.96
N LEU A 247 -7.92 14.59 10.22
CA LEU A 247 -7.61 14.32 8.81
C LEU A 247 -7.68 15.60 7.98
N ALA A 248 -8.70 16.42 8.17
CA ALA A 248 -8.85 17.69 7.47
C ALA A 248 -7.73 18.70 7.74
N ALA A 249 -7.01 18.56 8.85
CA ALA A 249 -5.89 19.41 9.26
C ALA A 249 -4.49 18.78 9.01
N GLY A 250 -4.43 17.53 8.53
CA GLY A 250 -3.18 16.80 8.36
C GLY A 250 -2.37 17.18 7.10
N PRO A 251 -1.21 16.54 6.86
CA PRO A 251 -0.20 16.95 5.89
C PRO A 251 -0.54 16.55 4.44
N TRP A 252 -1.81 16.31 4.12
CA TRP A 252 -2.29 15.62 2.91
C TRP A 252 -2.30 16.49 1.64
N SER A 253 -1.34 17.41 1.50
CA SER A 253 -1.27 18.38 0.39
C SER A 253 -1.17 17.75 -1.00
N ARG A 254 -0.73 16.49 -1.09
CA ARG A 254 -0.57 15.73 -2.33
C ARG A 254 -1.65 14.67 -2.55
N LEU A 255 -2.64 14.59 -1.66
CA LEU A 255 -3.68 13.56 -1.72
C LEU A 255 -4.50 13.70 -3.00
N ARG A 256 -4.76 12.55 -3.64
CA ARG A 256 -5.56 12.38 -4.87
C ARG A 256 -6.69 11.39 -4.66
N PHE A 257 -6.48 10.37 -3.85
CA PHE A 257 -7.48 9.36 -3.52
C PHE A 257 -7.66 9.29 -2.00
N LEU A 258 -8.91 9.38 -1.55
CA LEU A 258 -9.29 9.24 -0.15
C LEU A 258 -10.51 8.32 -0.05
N ASP A 259 -10.40 7.26 0.72
CA ASP A 259 -11.50 6.34 0.99
C ASP A 259 -11.74 6.19 2.50
N LEU A 260 -12.91 6.66 2.92
CA LEU A 260 -13.38 6.73 4.32
C LEU A 260 -14.65 5.90 4.54
N ARG A 261 -15.04 5.06 3.58
CA ARG A 261 -16.26 4.25 3.66
C ARG A 261 -16.32 3.40 4.93
N ASP A 262 -17.52 3.17 5.46
CA ASP A 262 -17.76 2.37 6.66
C ASP A 262 -16.99 2.92 7.89
N ASN A 263 -17.10 4.23 8.10
CA ASN A 263 -16.68 4.93 9.31
C ASN A 263 -17.87 5.72 9.89
N ARG A 264 -17.69 6.40 11.02
CA ARG A 264 -18.74 7.18 11.71
C ARG A 264 -18.51 8.70 11.56
N ILE A 265 -18.20 9.15 10.35
CA ILE A 265 -17.76 10.52 10.06
C ILE A 265 -18.79 11.57 10.51
N GLY A 266 -20.07 11.29 10.30
CA GLY A 266 -21.19 12.13 10.67
C GLY A 266 -21.21 13.48 9.96
N VAL A 267 -22.20 14.30 10.30
CA VAL A 267 -22.43 15.61 9.69
C VAL A 267 -21.26 16.57 9.96
N ASP A 268 -20.75 16.61 11.18
CA ASP A 268 -19.68 17.53 11.58
C ASP A 268 -18.34 17.17 10.95
N GLY A 269 -18.04 15.87 10.80
CA GLY A 269 -16.87 15.41 10.06
C GLY A 269 -16.97 15.75 8.59
N ALA A 270 -18.14 15.53 7.96
CA ALA A 270 -18.37 15.89 6.57
C ALA A 270 -18.21 17.39 6.32
N LYS A 271 -18.71 18.25 7.22
CA LYS A 271 -18.49 19.71 7.16
C LYS A 271 -17.01 20.08 7.27
N ALA A 272 -16.28 19.45 8.19
CA ALA A 272 -14.86 19.69 8.35
C ALA A 272 -14.06 19.32 7.08
N LEU A 273 -14.35 18.16 6.50
CA LEU A 273 -13.75 17.73 5.23
C LEU A 273 -14.12 18.69 4.09
N ALA A 274 -15.41 19.01 3.94
CA ALA A 274 -15.91 19.89 2.90
C ALA A 274 -15.30 21.30 2.93
N GLY A 275 -15.03 21.82 4.12
CA GLY A 275 -14.41 23.13 4.33
C GLY A 275 -12.88 23.14 4.30
N SER A 276 -12.22 22.00 4.14
CA SER A 276 -10.76 21.93 4.17
C SER A 276 -10.13 21.94 2.77
N PRO A 277 -9.00 22.66 2.59
CA PRO A 277 -8.20 22.62 1.38
C PRO A 277 -7.68 21.23 1.00
N LEU A 278 -7.72 20.23 1.91
CA LEU A 278 -7.30 18.86 1.56
C LEU A 278 -8.04 18.34 0.32
N LEU A 279 -9.33 18.69 0.18
CA LEU A 279 -10.17 18.21 -0.92
C LEU A 279 -9.88 18.89 -2.26
N ALA A 280 -9.07 19.96 -2.28
CA ALA A 280 -8.72 20.67 -3.51
C ALA A 280 -7.91 19.81 -4.49
N GLY A 281 -7.11 18.89 -3.94
CA GLY A 281 -6.32 17.94 -4.73
C GLY A 281 -7.02 16.61 -4.99
N VAL A 282 -8.09 16.29 -4.28
CA VAL A 282 -8.70 14.96 -4.31
C VAL A 282 -9.46 14.76 -5.62
N GLU A 283 -9.06 13.73 -6.37
CA GLU A 283 -9.65 13.28 -7.62
C GLU A 283 -10.70 12.19 -7.39
N THR A 284 -10.59 11.45 -6.29
CA THR A 284 -11.57 10.44 -5.88
C THR A 284 -11.77 10.47 -4.38
N LEU A 285 -13.00 10.80 -3.96
CA LEU A 285 -13.46 10.74 -2.57
C LEU A 285 -14.52 9.65 -2.46
N ARG A 286 -14.30 8.68 -1.57
CA ARG A 286 -15.24 7.59 -1.29
C ARG A 286 -15.73 7.67 0.15
N LEU A 287 -17.04 7.79 0.30
CA LEU A 287 -17.82 7.82 1.54
C LEU A 287 -19.19 7.22 1.22
N TYR A 288 -19.82 6.50 2.15
CA TYR A 288 -21.23 6.14 2.01
C TYR A 288 -22.13 7.23 2.56
N ASN A 289 -23.35 7.37 2.02
CA ASN A 289 -24.34 8.32 2.55
C ASN A 289 -24.63 8.06 4.04
N LYS A 290 -24.66 6.78 4.46
CA LYS A 290 -24.84 6.39 5.87
C LYS A 290 -23.70 6.84 6.80
N ASP A 291 -22.53 7.17 6.25
CA ASP A 291 -21.37 7.58 7.05
C ASP A 291 -21.43 9.08 7.39
N VAL A 292 -22.24 9.88 6.68
CA VAL A 292 -22.27 11.35 6.78
C VAL A 292 -23.68 11.96 6.92
N ASP A 293 -24.72 11.16 6.72
CA ASP A 293 -26.13 11.55 6.64
C ASP A 293 -26.46 12.57 5.54
N ALA A 294 -27.75 12.93 5.46
CA ALA A 294 -28.30 13.86 4.49
C ALA A 294 -27.62 15.24 4.55
N GLN A 295 -27.41 15.77 5.77
CA GLN A 295 -26.75 17.06 5.97
C GLN A 295 -25.27 17.03 5.63
N GLY A 296 -24.55 15.93 5.89
CA GLY A 296 -23.15 15.80 5.49
C GLY A 296 -23.00 15.63 3.99
N THR A 297 -23.91 14.89 3.34
CA THR A 297 -24.01 14.80 1.87
C THR A 297 -24.15 16.19 1.27
N ARG A 298 -25.05 17.03 1.82
CA ARG A 298 -25.20 18.43 1.42
C ARG A 298 -23.92 19.25 1.61
N ALA A 299 -23.25 19.10 2.75
CA ALA A 299 -21.99 19.82 3.01
C ALA A 299 -20.91 19.48 1.96
N LEU A 300 -20.79 18.21 1.56
CA LEU A 300 -19.87 17.78 0.50
C LEU A 300 -20.29 18.34 -0.87
N ALA A 301 -21.59 18.37 -1.19
CA ALA A 301 -22.10 18.97 -2.42
C ALA A 301 -21.79 20.48 -2.52
N GLU A 302 -21.83 21.18 -1.38
CA GLU A 302 -21.57 22.63 -1.25
C GLU A 302 -20.08 22.95 -1.03
N SER A 303 -19.18 21.95 -0.97
CA SER A 303 -17.76 22.17 -0.70
C SER A 303 -17.12 23.13 -1.71
N PRO A 304 -16.43 24.20 -1.29
CA PRO A 304 -15.70 25.08 -2.21
C PRO A 304 -14.40 24.46 -2.73
N HIS A 305 -13.90 23.40 -2.07
CA HIS A 305 -12.62 22.78 -2.38
C HIS A 305 -12.73 21.58 -3.32
N LEU A 306 -13.80 20.78 -3.24
CA LEU A 306 -13.97 19.63 -4.12
C LEU A 306 -14.04 20.01 -5.59
N ALA A 307 -13.46 19.19 -6.47
CA ALA A 307 -13.61 19.37 -7.92
C ALA A 307 -15.08 19.25 -8.37
N ALA A 308 -15.46 20.01 -9.40
CA ALA A 308 -16.83 20.07 -9.88
C ALA A 308 -17.48 18.70 -10.20
N PRO A 309 -16.78 17.71 -10.80
CA PRO A 309 -17.36 16.38 -11.02
C PRO A 309 -17.73 15.67 -9.72
N ILE A 310 -16.89 15.76 -8.69
CA ILE A 310 -17.12 15.12 -7.39
C ILE A 310 -18.29 15.81 -6.66
N ARG A 311 -18.36 17.15 -6.70
CA ARG A 311 -19.51 17.89 -6.14
C ARG A 311 -20.83 17.52 -6.80
N ARG A 312 -20.84 17.30 -8.11
CA ARG A 312 -22.05 16.88 -8.85
C ARG A 312 -22.53 15.51 -8.40
N TYR A 313 -21.61 14.57 -8.15
CA TYR A 313 -21.96 13.26 -7.55
C TYR A 313 -22.68 13.46 -6.21
N TRP A 314 -22.11 14.25 -5.30
CA TRP A 314 -22.73 14.52 -4.00
C TRP A 314 -24.05 15.28 -4.09
N THR A 315 -24.19 16.19 -5.07
CA THR A 315 -25.44 16.90 -5.36
C THR A 315 -26.54 15.92 -5.79
N ALA A 316 -26.20 14.93 -6.62
CA ALA A 316 -27.15 13.90 -7.06
C ALA A 316 -27.55 12.95 -5.92
N CYS A 317 -26.61 12.61 -5.03
CA CYS A 317 -26.87 11.81 -3.84
C CYS A 317 -27.78 12.54 -2.84
N TRP A 318 -27.66 13.87 -2.72
CA TRP A 318 -28.53 14.71 -1.89
C TRP A 318 -29.92 14.90 -2.51
N SER A 319 -30.00 15.14 -3.81
CA SER A 319 -31.28 15.43 -4.50
C SER A 319 -32.19 14.21 -4.68
N SER A 320 -31.65 13.01 -4.45
CA SER A 320 -32.38 11.73 -4.55
C SER A 320 -32.94 11.23 -3.20
N GLN A 321 -32.83 12.03 -2.12
CA GLN A 321 -33.36 11.74 -0.77
C GLN A 321 -34.67 12.47 -0.54
#